data_AF-A0A6I5YTS0-F1
#
_entry.id   AF-A0A6I5YTS0-F1
#
_cell.length_a   1.000
_cell.length_b   1.000
_cell.length_c   1.000
_cell.angle_alpha   90.00
_cell.angle_beta   90.00
_cell.angle_gamma   90.00
#
_symmetry.space_group_name_H-M   'P 1'
#
loop_
_entity.id
_entity.type
_entity.pdbx_description
1 polymer ?
#
loop_
_entity_poly.entity_id
_entity_poly.type
_entity_poly.pdbx_seq_one_letter_code
_entity_poly.pdbx_strand_id
1 'polypeptide(L)'
;MNMATGTISLSFSGNFDKNSFSISDGRTISTDPYSVNIQVKSFVCFVTGTRIRTDRGDVAVEAMRVGDVAITASGQARPVTWIGQRTLRGIDGPVDGVAWPVRVVAGTFGVNRPDRDLFLSPGHAICVDMMGEIFVPVGRLVNGGTIASVPVDEVTYWHIELDSHDVLLSNNLPTESYLDMGNRTWFAGDGDAMVPDDADRSRYARPFVDDGAIVEAVRLRVAARAREMGWTDICDMDLHLVVDGRRVDGDKDHNLARFIFPASAREVRLLSHCFTPAHMVMDGDARALGVCLTGMTLSDGFHAERAVALTEPLFDGQHDLEQDGAWKWRWTRGDLPFDPAIWDGFRSHVILRLDLLPSQGRRWVPPMMVGAMPEGRVVALSR
;
A
#
# COMPACT_ATOMS: atom_id res chain seq x y z
N MET A 1 44.09 23.22 15.93
CA MET A 1 43.47 21.88 15.82
C MET A 1 42.36 21.97 14.79
N ASN A 2 42.53 21.32 13.63
CA ASN A 2 41.48 21.20 12.62
C ASN A 2 40.41 20.24 13.16
N MET A 3 39.16 20.69 13.29
CA MET A 3 38.04 19.76 13.40
C MET A 3 37.71 19.27 12.00
N ALA A 4 37.96 17.98 11.75
CA ALA A 4 37.50 17.33 10.54
C ALA A 4 35.97 17.26 10.58
N THR A 5 35.30 17.91 9.64
CA THR A 5 33.88 17.67 9.38
C THR A 5 33.77 16.32 8.67
N GLY A 6 33.40 15.30 9.44
CA GLY A 6 32.97 14.01 8.89
C GLY A 6 31.46 14.00 8.67
N THR A 7 31.02 13.57 7.50
CA THR A 7 29.61 13.26 7.26
C THR A 7 29.30 11.90 7.89
N ILE A 8 28.38 11.88 8.86
CA ILE A 8 27.84 10.62 9.39
C ILE A 8 26.56 10.34 8.61
N SER A 9 26.55 9.26 7.84
CA SER A 9 25.36 8.75 7.18
C SER A 9 24.65 7.77 8.10
N LEU A 10 23.40 8.06 8.44
CA LEU A 10 22.50 7.12 9.13
C LEU A 10 21.62 6.46 8.07
N SER A 11 21.79 5.14 7.87
CA SER A 11 20.94 4.32 7.02
C SER A 11 19.93 3.58 7.88
N PHE A 12 18.64 3.80 7.65
CA PHE A 12 17.57 3.07 8.33
C PHE A 12 16.99 2.04 7.36
N SER A 13 16.75 0.81 7.84
CA SER A 13 16.06 -0.24 7.10
C SER A 13 14.82 -0.67 7.91
N GLY A 14 13.62 -0.50 7.36
CA GLY A 14 12.37 -0.88 8.02
C GLY A 14 11.18 0.02 7.66
N ASN A 15 9.98 -0.36 8.11
CA ASN A 15 8.77 0.47 8.03
C ASN A 15 8.63 1.28 9.31
N PHE A 16 8.56 2.61 9.21
CA PHE A 16 8.38 3.51 10.35
C PHE A 16 7.06 4.26 10.19
N ASP A 17 6.25 4.29 11.24
CA ASP A 17 5.06 5.14 11.34
C ASP A 17 5.30 6.28 12.34
N LYS A 18 4.31 7.16 12.55
CA LYS A 18 4.41 8.28 13.51
C LYS A 18 4.57 7.82 14.98
N ASN A 19 4.38 6.53 15.28
CA ASN A 19 4.27 6.01 16.63
C ASN A 19 5.52 5.26 17.11
N SER A 20 6.44 4.89 16.23
CA SER A 20 7.67 4.21 16.65
C SER A 20 8.91 4.62 15.84
N PHE A 21 9.67 5.57 16.38
CA PHE A 21 11.05 5.83 15.97
C PHE A 21 11.94 5.94 17.21
N SER A 22 12.93 5.04 17.34
CA SER A 22 13.97 5.12 18.37
C SER A 22 15.34 4.84 17.77
N ILE A 23 16.29 5.74 18.01
CA ILE A 23 17.71 5.53 17.73
C ILE A 23 18.37 5.23 19.07
N SER A 24 18.97 4.06 19.25
CA SER A 24 19.76 3.76 20.45
C SER A 24 21.04 3.02 20.11
N ASP A 25 22.19 3.64 20.40
CA ASP A 25 23.51 3.00 20.49
C ASP A 25 24.09 3.17 21.91
N GLY A 26 23.25 2.96 22.94
CA GLY A 26 23.66 3.09 24.36
C GLY A 26 24.19 4.48 24.77
N ARG A 27 24.20 5.47 23.87
CA ARG A 27 24.54 6.87 24.13
C ARG A 27 23.33 7.74 23.91
N THR A 28 22.84 8.31 25.01
CA THR A 28 21.79 9.33 24.99
C THR A 28 22.31 10.58 24.26
N ILE A 29 21.81 10.84 23.05
CA ILE A 29 21.87 12.19 22.48
C ILE A 29 20.72 12.96 23.14
N SER A 30 21.04 13.77 24.15
CA SER A 30 20.10 14.73 24.72
C SER A 30 19.83 15.80 23.67
N THR A 31 18.64 15.80 23.09
CA THR A 31 18.16 16.80 22.13
C THR A 31 17.52 17.98 22.85
N ASP A 32 18.15 18.50 23.89
CA ASP A 32 17.83 19.83 24.41
C ASP A 32 18.81 20.83 23.76
N PRO A 33 18.38 21.71 22.83
CA PRO A 33 17.00 22.05 22.46
C PRO A 33 16.49 21.52 21.09
N TYR A 34 17.16 20.56 20.44
CA TYR A 34 16.92 20.24 19.02
C TYR A 34 16.03 19.01 18.74
N SER A 35 14.75 19.21 18.46
CA SER A 35 13.90 18.12 17.92
C SER A 35 14.43 17.58 16.58
N VAL A 36 14.51 16.25 16.44
CA VAL A 36 14.76 15.58 15.15
C VAL A 36 13.41 15.23 14.55
N ASN A 37 13.00 15.99 13.53
CA ASN A 37 11.79 15.72 12.74
C ASN A 37 12.15 14.83 11.55
N ILE A 38 11.58 13.63 11.49
CA ILE A 38 11.65 12.77 10.30
C ILE A 38 10.34 12.92 9.56
N GLN A 39 10.37 13.66 8.45
CA GLN A 39 9.22 13.88 7.59
C GLN A 39 9.22 12.85 6.46
N VAL A 40 8.20 11.98 6.46
CA VAL A 40 7.92 11.12 5.31
C VAL A 40 7.19 11.99 4.28
N LYS A 41 7.88 12.27 3.17
CA LYS A 41 7.36 13.16 2.12
C LYS A 41 6.25 12.49 1.33
N SER A 42 5.24 13.29 1.00
CA SER A 42 4.09 12.88 0.20
C SER A 42 4.03 13.79 -1.03
N PHE A 43 4.20 13.22 -2.21
CA PHE A 43 4.11 13.96 -3.47
C PHE A 43 2.67 13.94 -4.00
N VAL A 44 2.25 14.98 -4.73
CA VAL A 44 0.85 15.22 -5.17
C VAL A 44 0.75 15.12 -6.70
N CYS A 45 0.95 13.94 -7.27
CA CYS A 45 1.16 13.75 -8.70
C CYS A 45 0.01 12.97 -9.37
N PHE A 46 -0.27 13.32 -10.63
CA PHE A 46 -0.97 12.46 -11.59
C PHE A 46 0.00 11.45 -12.23
N VAL A 47 -0.48 10.30 -12.67
CA VAL A 47 0.31 9.36 -13.49
C VAL A 47 -0.02 9.55 -14.97
N THR A 48 0.96 9.29 -15.86
CA THR A 48 0.78 9.25 -17.32
C THR A 48 -0.52 8.53 -17.73
N GLY A 49 -1.23 9.09 -18.70
CA GLY A 49 -2.51 8.58 -19.18
C GLY A 49 -3.73 9.13 -18.43
N THR A 50 -3.53 9.84 -17.31
CA THR A 50 -4.59 10.61 -16.64
C THR A 50 -5.13 11.67 -17.59
N ARG A 51 -6.45 11.73 -17.79
CA ARG A 51 -7.09 12.73 -18.64
C ARG A 51 -7.64 13.87 -17.83
N ILE A 52 -7.31 15.10 -18.21
CA ILE A 52 -7.73 16.32 -17.54
C ILE A 52 -8.78 17.01 -18.40
N ARG A 53 -9.89 17.42 -17.79
CA ARG A 53 -10.91 18.19 -18.49
C ARG A 53 -10.35 19.56 -18.90
N THR A 54 -10.44 19.85 -20.19
CA THR A 54 -10.08 21.15 -20.78
C THR A 54 -11.23 21.70 -21.62
N ASP A 55 -11.08 22.94 -22.08
CA ASP A 55 -11.98 23.57 -23.05
C ASP A 55 -12.01 22.85 -24.43
N ARG A 56 -11.00 22.02 -24.71
CA ARG A 56 -10.90 21.17 -25.91
C ARG A 56 -11.31 19.71 -25.67
N GLY A 57 -11.91 19.42 -24.52
CA GLY A 57 -12.26 18.06 -24.09
C GLY A 57 -11.25 17.46 -23.10
N ASP A 58 -11.30 16.14 -22.92
CA ASP A 58 -10.42 15.43 -21.98
C ASP A 58 -9.05 15.16 -22.62
N VAL A 59 -8.01 15.86 -22.15
CA VAL A 59 -6.64 15.80 -22.69
C VAL A 59 -5.75 15.00 -21.74
N ALA A 60 -4.94 14.08 -22.26
CA ALA A 60 -3.99 13.32 -21.45
C ALA A 60 -2.94 14.24 -20.82
N VAL A 61 -2.56 14.00 -19.56
CA VAL A 61 -1.68 14.87 -18.79
C VAL A 61 -0.32 15.07 -19.46
N GLU A 62 0.22 14.04 -20.10
CA GLU A 62 1.46 14.09 -20.88
C GLU A 62 1.37 14.92 -22.17
N ALA A 63 0.16 15.23 -22.63
CA ALA A 63 -0.10 16.06 -23.80
C ALA A 63 -0.50 17.50 -23.46
N MET A 64 -0.72 17.80 -22.18
CA MET A 64 -1.00 19.15 -21.68
C MET A 64 0.20 20.07 -21.88
N ARG A 65 -0.06 21.36 -22.07
CA ARG A 65 0.95 22.41 -22.22
C ARG A 65 0.62 23.60 -21.34
N VAL A 66 1.64 24.32 -20.88
CA VAL A 66 1.45 25.63 -20.25
C VAL A 66 0.68 26.53 -21.22
N GLY A 67 -0.37 27.19 -20.72
CA GLY A 67 -1.31 27.98 -21.50
C GLY A 67 -2.57 27.23 -21.95
N ASP A 68 -2.62 25.89 -21.85
CA ASP A 68 -3.88 25.15 -22.01
C ASP A 68 -4.89 25.57 -20.94
N VAL A 69 -6.19 25.48 -21.24
CA VAL A 69 -7.27 25.92 -20.33
C VAL A 69 -7.97 24.71 -19.74
N ALA A 70 -7.75 24.46 -18.46
CA ALA A 70 -8.48 23.44 -17.70
C ALA A 70 -9.88 23.94 -17.35
N ILE A 71 -10.88 23.06 -17.40
CA ILE A 71 -12.22 23.35 -16.84
C ILE A 71 -12.31 22.68 -15.47
N THR A 72 -12.40 23.49 -14.42
CA THR A 72 -12.46 23.04 -13.04
C THR A 72 -13.79 22.36 -12.71
N ALA A 73 -13.87 21.68 -11.57
CA ALA A 73 -15.11 21.06 -11.09
C ALA A 73 -16.25 22.08 -10.87
N SER A 74 -15.92 23.35 -10.59
CA SER A 74 -16.88 24.47 -10.49
C SER A 74 -17.28 25.05 -11.86
N GLY A 75 -16.73 24.53 -12.95
CA GLY A 75 -16.98 24.98 -14.33
C GLY A 75 -16.17 26.21 -14.75
N GLN A 76 -15.20 26.64 -13.95
CA GLN A 76 -14.33 27.77 -14.29
C GLN A 76 -13.25 27.34 -15.29
N ALA A 77 -12.99 28.21 -16.27
CA ALA A 77 -11.90 28.05 -17.22
C ALA A 77 -10.64 28.68 -16.63
N ARG A 78 -9.61 27.85 -16.34
CA ARG A 78 -8.35 28.30 -15.73
C ARG A 78 -7.15 27.92 -16.58
N PRO A 79 -6.27 28.87 -16.93
CA PRO A 79 -5.06 28.55 -17.68
C PRO A 79 -4.08 27.77 -16.80
N VAL A 80 -3.44 26.78 -17.40
CA VAL A 80 -2.32 26.05 -16.81
C VAL A 80 -1.09 26.95 -16.84
N THR A 81 -0.53 27.25 -15.68
CA THR A 81 0.63 28.15 -15.51
C THR A 81 1.94 27.39 -15.44
N TRP A 82 1.90 26.13 -14.98
CA TRP A 82 3.07 25.29 -14.85
C TRP A 82 2.73 23.80 -14.98
N ILE A 83 3.65 23.03 -15.55
CA ILE A 83 3.60 21.57 -15.60
C ILE A 83 4.95 21.02 -15.15
N GLY A 84 4.93 20.16 -14.14
CA GLY A 84 6.08 19.40 -13.69
C GLY A 84 5.97 17.94 -14.09
N GLN A 85 7.08 17.29 -14.39
CA GLN A 85 7.10 15.84 -14.58
C GLN A 85 8.37 15.21 -14.01
N ARG A 86 8.27 13.97 -13.53
CA ARG A 86 9.42 13.18 -13.10
C ARG A 86 9.14 11.70 -13.30
N THR A 87 10.12 11.00 -13.87
CA THR A 87 10.08 9.55 -13.99
C THR A 87 10.91 8.93 -12.88
N LEU A 88 10.33 7.95 -12.19
CA LEU A 88 10.96 7.19 -11.12
C LEU A 88 11.11 5.75 -11.59
N ARG A 89 12.28 5.14 -11.35
CA ARG A 89 12.65 3.79 -11.77
C ARG A 89 13.24 3.03 -10.60
N GLY A 90 13.07 1.70 -10.58
CA GLY A 90 13.62 0.84 -9.53
C GLY A 90 12.97 1.11 -8.18
N ILE A 91 11.64 1.22 -8.16
CA ILE A 91 10.88 1.52 -6.95
C ILE A 91 10.75 0.23 -6.13
N ASP A 92 11.75 -0.04 -5.31
CA ASP A 92 11.83 -1.18 -4.40
C ASP A 92 10.93 -0.95 -3.16
N GLY A 93 9.61 -0.91 -3.39
CA GLY A 93 8.61 -0.74 -2.34
C GLY A 93 8.44 0.70 -1.83
N PRO A 94 7.54 0.93 -0.86
CA PRO A 94 7.41 2.21 -0.18
C PRO A 94 8.59 2.42 0.78
N VAL A 95 9.74 2.82 0.25
CA VAL A 95 10.90 3.26 1.03
C VAL A 95 11.28 4.66 0.55
N ASP A 96 11.51 5.59 1.48
CA ASP A 96 11.94 6.97 1.24
C ASP A 96 11.03 7.83 0.35
N GLY A 97 9.78 8.03 0.78
CA GLY A 97 8.88 9.07 0.23
C GLY A 97 8.45 8.88 -1.22
N VAL A 98 9.00 7.89 -1.93
CA VAL A 98 8.58 7.45 -3.26
C VAL A 98 7.70 6.24 -3.09
N ALA A 99 6.41 6.44 -3.30
CA ALA A 99 5.44 5.37 -3.20
C ALA A 99 4.92 4.97 -4.58
N TRP A 100 4.61 3.69 -4.69
CA TRP A 100 3.83 3.12 -5.79
C TRP A 100 2.55 3.93 -6.03
N PRO A 101 2.09 4.02 -7.29
CA PRO A 101 0.85 4.71 -7.60
C PRO A 101 -0.33 4.04 -6.91
N VAL A 102 -1.24 4.86 -6.40
CA VAL A 102 -2.55 4.44 -5.91
C VAL A 102 -3.52 4.46 -7.08
N ARG A 103 -4.07 3.28 -7.39
CA ARG A 103 -5.14 3.11 -8.35
C ARG A 103 -6.48 3.32 -7.67
N VAL A 104 -7.33 4.13 -8.29
CA VAL A 104 -8.75 4.30 -7.99
C VAL A 104 -9.54 3.68 -9.14
N VAL A 105 -10.29 2.61 -8.85
CA VAL A 105 -11.11 1.90 -9.86
C VAL A 105 -12.21 2.81 -10.39
N ALA A 106 -12.52 2.70 -11.68
CA ALA A 106 -13.67 3.39 -12.28
C ALA A 106 -14.95 3.21 -11.46
N GLY A 107 -15.65 4.30 -11.15
CA GLY A 107 -16.91 4.27 -10.40
C GLY A 107 -16.81 4.28 -8.87
N THR A 108 -15.60 4.30 -8.30
CA THR A 108 -15.34 4.21 -6.84
C THR A 108 -15.97 5.36 -6.04
N PHE A 109 -16.07 6.56 -6.61
CA PHE A 109 -16.66 7.74 -5.97
C PHE A 109 -18.05 8.10 -6.53
N GLY A 110 -18.67 7.18 -7.28
CA GLY A 110 -19.98 7.36 -7.92
C GLY A 110 -19.94 7.01 -9.40
N VAL A 111 -21.10 6.99 -10.06
CA VAL A 111 -21.20 6.67 -11.49
C VAL A 111 -20.30 7.61 -12.30
N ASN A 112 -19.44 7.04 -13.15
CA ASN A 112 -18.42 7.74 -13.94
C ASN A 112 -17.45 8.60 -13.11
N ARG A 113 -17.17 8.22 -11.85
CA ARG A 113 -16.19 8.90 -10.97
C ARG A 113 -15.24 7.91 -10.29
N PRO A 114 -14.01 7.76 -10.80
CA PRO A 114 -13.57 8.20 -12.13
C PRO A 114 -14.30 7.42 -13.24
N ASP A 115 -14.27 7.92 -14.48
CA ASP A 115 -14.87 7.28 -15.67
C ASP A 115 -14.04 6.12 -16.23
N ARG A 116 -12.78 6.02 -15.79
CA ARG A 116 -11.81 4.95 -16.03
C ARG A 116 -10.90 4.84 -14.82
N ASP A 117 -10.13 3.77 -14.70
CA ASP A 117 -9.15 3.66 -13.61
C ASP A 117 -8.20 4.87 -13.62
N LEU A 118 -8.04 5.50 -12.46
CA LEU A 118 -7.20 6.67 -12.24
C LEU A 118 -6.03 6.30 -11.35
N PHE A 119 -4.82 6.72 -11.71
CA PHE A 119 -3.60 6.43 -10.96
C PHE A 119 -2.99 7.74 -10.48
N LEU A 120 -2.73 7.82 -9.19
CA LEU A 120 -2.25 9.01 -8.49
C LEU A 120 -1.11 8.63 -7.55
N SER A 121 -0.24 9.56 -7.19
CA SER A 121 0.63 9.33 -6.02
C SER A 121 -0.22 9.30 -4.73
N PRO A 122 0.22 8.65 -3.64
CA PRO A 122 -0.59 8.55 -2.43
C PRO A 122 -0.94 9.89 -1.77
N GLY A 123 -0.12 10.91 -2.00
CA GLY A 123 -0.34 12.25 -1.49
C GLY A 123 -1.37 13.07 -2.26
N HIS A 124 -1.71 12.66 -3.48
CA HIS A 124 -2.61 13.43 -4.31
C HIS A 124 -4.00 13.46 -3.69
N ALA A 125 -4.56 14.65 -3.47
CA ALA A 125 -5.87 14.77 -2.85
C ALA A 125 -6.99 14.66 -3.88
N ILE A 126 -7.99 13.85 -3.52
CA ILE A 126 -9.28 13.85 -4.20
C ILE A 126 -10.20 14.85 -3.50
N CYS A 127 -11.09 15.49 -4.26
CA CYS A 127 -12.10 16.37 -3.70
C CYS A 127 -13.40 15.58 -3.50
N VAL A 128 -13.85 15.48 -2.25
CA VAL A 128 -15.09 14.77 -1.88
C VAL A 128 -16.05 15.72 -1.17
N ASP A 129 -17.34 15.51 -1.37
CA ASP A 129 -18.39 16.24 -0.66
C ASP A 129 -18.99 15.37 0.45
N MET A 130 -18.84 15.84 1.70
CA MET A 130 -19.35 15.20 2.91
C MET A 130 -20.23 16.15 3.72
N MET A 131 -19.70 17.34 4.02
CA MET A 131 -20.40 18.46 4.67
C MET A 131 -19.96 19.78 4.01
N GLY A 132 -19.79 19.75 2.69
CA GLY A 132 -18.94 20.66 1.93
C GLY A 132 -17.77 19.91 1.29
N GLU A 133 -17.20 20.54 0.26
CA GLU A 133 -16.06 20.02 -0.49
C GLU A 133 -14.78 20.07 0.36
N ILE A 134 -14.10 18.93 0.47
CA ILE A 134 -12.83 18.77 1.19
C ILE A 134 -11.82 18.01 0.33
N PHE A 135 -10.54 18.25 0.58
CA PHE A 135 -9.44 17.48 0.02
C PHE A 135 -9.03 16.35 0.96
N VAL A 136 -8.94 15.14 0.44
CA VAL A 136 -8.47 13.96 1.17
C VAL A 136 -7.40 13.25 0.34
N PRO A 137 -6.18 13.01 0.87
CA PRO A 137 -5.15 12.26 0.16
C PRO A 137 -5.64 10.85 -0.19
N VAL A 138 -5.48 10.44 -1.45
CA VAL A 138 -5.95 9.13 -1.92
C VAL A 138 -5.29 7.97 -1.17
N GLY A 139 -4.05 8.15 -0.71
CA GLY A 139 -3.33 7.19 0.13
C GLY A 139 -4.02 6.89 1.46
N ARG A 140 -4.76 7.86 2.02
CA ARG A 140 -5.56 7.66 3.24
C ARG A 140 -6.84 6.85 3.00
N LEU A 141 -7.20 6.64 1.74
CA LEU A 141 -8.41 5.94 1.33
C LEU A 141 -8.11 4.54 0.76
N VAL A 142 -6.85 4.11 0.78
CA VAL A 142 -6.45 2.77 0.34
C VAL A 142 -7.16 1.72 1.19
N ASN A 143 -7.90 0.85 0.51
CA ASN A 143 -8.66 -0.26 1.09
C ASN A 143 -8.20 -1.63 0.58
N GLY A 144 -7.20 -1.68 -0.31
CA GLY A 144 -6.70 -2.92 -0.92
C GLY A 144 -7.61 -3.54 -1.98
N GLY A 145 -8.70 -2.86 -2.35
CA GLY A 145 -9.68 -3.30 -3.36
C GLY A 145 -9.87 -2.25 -4.45
N THR A 146 -10.96 -1.48 -4.35
CA THR A 146 -11.29 -0.38 -5.28
C THR A 146 -10.28 0.77 -5.24
N ILE A 147 -9.58 0.94 -4.12
CA ILE A 147 -8.45 1.87 -3.97
C ILE A 147 -7.24 1.07 -3.45
N ALA A 148 -6.22 0.92 -4.28
CA ALA A 148 -5.09 0.05 -3.97
C ALA A 148 -3.76 0.62 -4.49
N SER A 149 -2.69 0.45 -3.70
CA SER A 149 -1.32 0.69 -4.16
C SER A 149 -0.92 -0.37 -5.19
N VAL A 150 -0.29 0.04 -6.29
CA VAL A 150 0.05 -0.83 -7.43
C VAL A 150 1.57 -0.86 -7.62
N PRO A 151 2.23 -1.99 -7.33
CA PRO A 151 3.66 -2.16 -7.59
C PRO A 151 3.99 -1.95 -9.07
N VAL A 152 4.99 -1.13 -9.34
CA VAL A 152 5.50 -0.83 -10.69
C VAL A 152 7.00 -0.62 -10.65
N ASP A 153 7.70 -1.06 -11.69
CA ASP A 153 9.15 -0.87 -11.83
C ASP A 153 9.50 0.58 -12.23
N GLU A 154 8.59 1.23 -12.96
CA GLU A 154 8.74 2.59 -13.49
C GLU A 154 7.39 3.31 -13.49
N VAL A 155 7.39 4.58 -13.08
CA VAL A 155 6.23 5.47 -13.14
C VAL A 155 6.65 6.89 -13.49
N THR A 156 5.89 7.55 -14.36
CA THR A 156 6.05 8.98 -14.64
C THR A 156 4.92 9.75 -13.98
N TYR A 157 5.32 10.63 -13.07
CA TYR A 157 4.46 11.51 -12.30
C TYR A 157 4.43 12.90 -12.91
N TRP A 158 3.24 13.50 -12.93
CA TRP A 158 2.94 14.80 -13.53
C TRP A 158 2.22 15.72 -12.55
N HIS A 159 2.46 17.02 -12.67
CA HIS A 159 1.77 18.06 -11.93
C HIS A 159 1.20 19.11 -12.87
N ILE A 160 0.04 19.65 -12.51
CA ILE A 160 -0.61 20.74 -13.24
C ILE A 160 -0.91 21.85 -12.26
N GLU A 161 -0.27 23.00 -12.46
CA GLU A 161 -0.59 24.23 -11.73
C GLU A 161 -1.50 25.12 -12.57
N LEU A 162 -2.44 25.76 -11.91
CA LEU A 162 -3.34 26.74 -12.50
C LEU A 162 -2.95 28.16 -12.09
N ASP A 163 -3.64 29.17 -12.61
CA ASP A 163 -3.48 30.56 -12.17
C ASP A 163 -3.87 30.80 -10.70
N SER A 164 -4.74 29.95 -10.17
CA SER A 164 -5.07 29.85 -8.76
C SER A 164 -5.45 28.42 -8.44
N HIS A 165 -5.05 27.97 -7.25
CA HIS A 165 -5.30 26.63 -6.78
C HIS A 165 -6.80 26.32 -6.78
N ASP A 166 -7.20 25.22 -7.43
CA ASP A 166 -8.60 24.85 -7.60
C ASP A 166 -8.74 23.32 -7.80
N VAL A 167 -9.97 22.87 -8.04
CA VAL A 167 -10.33 21.47 -8.23
C VAL A 167 -10.37 21.13 -9.72
N LEU A 168 -9.45 20.29 -10.19
CA LEU A 168 -9.44 19.72 -11.54
C LEU A 168 -10.44 18.57 -11.67
N LEU A 169 -10.81 18.23 -12.90
CA LEU A 169 -11.51 16.99 -13.22
C LEU A 169 -10.53 16.04 -13.93
N SER A 170 -10.02 15.04 -13.21
CA SER A 170 -9.08 14.04 -13.71
C SER A 170 -9.77 12.67 -13.86
N ASN A 171 -9.84 12.15 -15.09
CA ASN A 171 -10.70 11.00 -15.43
C ASN A 171 -12.13 11.19 -14.89
N ASN A 172 -12.65 12.41 -15.02
CA ASN A 172 -13.95 12.84 -14.48
C ASN A 172 -14.11 12.75 -12.94
N LEU A 173 -13.04 12.54 -12.18
CA LEU A 173 -12.99 12.64 -10.72
C LEU A 173 -12.49 14.03 -10.31
N PRO A 174 -13.17 14.73 -9.38
CA PRO A 174 -12.64 15.95 -8.79
C PRO A 174 -11.36 15.70 -7.98
N THR A 175 -10.26 16.36 -8.36
CA THR A 175 -8.95 16.23 -7.70
C THR A 175 -8.26 17.57 -7.55
N GLU A 176 -7.27 17.63 -6.67
CA GLU A 176 -6.48 18.82 -6.43
C GLU A 176 -5.68 19.25 -7.68
N SER A 177 -5.60 20.55 -7.96
CA SER A 177 -4.51 21.11 -8.78
C SER A 177 -3.21 21.16 -7.97
N TYR A 178 -2.07 21.37 -8.61
CA TYR A 178 -0.84 21.58 -7.86
C TYR A 178 -0.87 22.90 -7.08
N LEU A 179 -0.50 22.83 -5.79
CA LEU A 179 -0.18 23.99 -4.97
C LEU A 179 1.34 24.03 -4.74
N ASP A 180 2.01 25.08 -5.22
CA ASP A 180 3.44 25.27 -4.95
C ASP A 180 3.67 25.57 -3.47
N MET A 181 4.24 24.57 -2.80
CA MET A 181 4.66 24.60 -1.40
C MET A 181 6.18 24.59 -1.27
N GLY A 182 6.93 24.81 -2.36
CA GLY A 182 8.39 24.79 -2.40
C GLY A 182 8.99 23.51 -2.97
N ASN A 183 8.16 22.57 -3.46
CA ASN A 183 8.59 21.27 -3.98
C ASN A 183 8.75 21.23 -5.52
N ARG A 184 8.61 22.37 -6.21
CA ARG A 184 8.84 22.46 -7.68
C ARG A 184 10.23 21.98 -8.10
N THR A 185 11.26 22.22 -7.28
CA THR A 185 12.65 21.83 -7.56
C THR A 185 12.84 20.32 -7.67
N TRP A 186 11.99 19.52 -7.04
CA TRP A 186 12.00 18.07 -7.21
C TRP A 186 11.71 17.64 -8.66
N PHE A 187 10.93 18.42 -9.40
CA PHE A 187 10.60 18.16 -10.81
C PHE A 187 11.65 18.69 -11.79
N ALA A 188 12.56 19.55 -11.34
CA ALA A 188 13.60 20.13 -12.19
C ALA A 188 14.85 19.24 -12.33
N GLY A 189 14.91 18.10 -11.64
CA GLY A 189 16.03 17.14 -11.73
C GLY A 189 17.24 17.45 -10.84
N ASP A 190 17.38 18.69 -10.37
CA ASP A 190 18.57 19.17 -9.62
C ASP A 190 18.40 19.21 -8.09
N GLY A 191 17.40 18.54 -7.51
CA GLY A 191 17.11 18.67 -6.08
C GLY A 191 16.64 17.40 -5.37
N ASP A 192 17.30 17.10 -4.23
CA ASP A 192 16.80 16.27 -3.12
C ASP A 192 15.71 16.98 -2.29
N ALA A 193 15.17 18.09 -2.81
CA ALA A 193 14.51 19.15 -2.05
C ALA A 193 13.59 18.60 -0.93
N MET A 194 14.13 18.68 0.28
CA MET A 194 13.39 18.69 1.54
C MET A 194 12.54 19.93 1.55
N VAL A 195 11.23 19.73 1.53
CA VAL A 195 10.29 20.81 1.75
C VAL A 195 9.55 20.48 3.04
N PRO A 196 9.70 21.33 4.07
CA PRO A 196 8.95 21.19 5.30
C PRO A 196 7.45 21.19 5.00
N ASP A 197 6.70 20.33 5.69
CA ASP A 197 5.22 20.32 5.71
C ASP A 197 4.60 21.56 6.39
N ASP A 198 5.33 22.68 6.45
CA ASP A 198 4.80 23.99 6.87
C ASP A 198 4.04 24.64 5.69
N ALA A 199 3.28 23.83 4.97
CA ALA A 199 2.33 24.31 4.00
C ALA A 199 1.28 25.14 4.73
N ASP A 200 1.20 26.43 4.39
CA ASP A 200 0.09 27.26 4.83
C ASP A 200 -1.21 26.68 4.26
N ARG A 201 -1.89 25.85 5.08
CA ARG A 201 -3.12 25.16 4.71
C ARG A 201 -4.24 26.14 4.33
N SER A 202 -4.11 27.43 4.66
CA SER A 202 -5.06 28.47 4.24
C SER A 202 -5.03 28.74 2.72
N ARG A 203 -3.97 28.34 2.02
CA ARG A 203 -3.83 28.50 0.57
C ARG A 203 -4.59 27.45 -0.25
N TYR A 204 -5.04 26.37 0.36
CA TYR A 204 -5.83 25.35 -0.35
C TYR A 204 -7.18 25.93 -0.78
N ALA A 205 -7.69 25.40 -1.90
CA ALA A 205 -8.99 25.80 -2.43
C ALA A 205 -10.13 25.25 -1.58
N ARG A 206 -9.88 24.14 -0.87
CA ARG A 206 -10.80 23.44 0.02
C ARG A 206 -10.06 22.99 1.28
N PRO A 207 -10.75 22.80 2.42
CA PRO A 207 -10.13 22.25 3.62
C PRO A 207 -9.43 20.93 3.32
N PHE A 208 -8.16 20.82 3.72
CA PHE A 208 -7.35 19.61 3.57
C PHE A 208 -7.43 18.76 4.83
N VAL A 209 -7.94 17.53 4.69
CA VAL A 209 -8.22 16.61 5.78
C VAL A 209 -7.51 15.29 5.52
N ASP A 210 -6.52 14.98 6.35
CA ASP A 210 -5.61 13.85 6.19
C ASP A 210 -5.71 12.78 7.29
N ASP A 211 -6.55 13.00 8.30
CA ASP A 211 -6.86 12.04 9.36
C ASP A 211 -8.25 12.29 10.01
N GLY A 212 -8.55 11.50 11.05
CA GLY A 212 -9.73 11.69 11.91
C GLY A 212 -11.04 11.15 11.34
N ALA A 213 -12.14 11.50 12.03
CA ALA A 213 -13.46 10.92 11.79
C ALA A 213 -14.02 11.21 10.38
N ILE A 214 -13.62 12.32 9.76
CA ILE A 214 -14.05 12.69 8.41
C ILE A 214 -13.44 11.72 7.38
N VAL A 215 -12.13 11.43 7.48
CA VAL A 215 -11.48 10.45 6.59
C VAL A 215 -12.08 9.07 6.78
N GLU A 216 -12.36 8.67 8.02
CA GLU A 216 -13.02 7.39 8.31
C GLU A 216 -14.42 7.30 7.67
N ALA A 217 -15.20 8.39 7.73
CA ALA A 217 -16.50 8.45 7.07
C ALA A 217 -16.38 8.31 5.53
N VAL A 218 -15.34 8.89 4.92
CA VAL A 218 -15.06 8.71 3.49
C VAL A 218 -14.69 7.25 3.18
N ARG A 219 -13.84 6.61 4.00
CA ARG A 219 -13.48 5.19 3.85
C ARG A 219 -14.70 4.28 3.92
N LEU A 220 -15.60 4.53 4.88
CA LEU A 220 -16.87 3.79 4.99
C LEU A 220 -17.76 3.96 3.75
N ARG A 221 -17.85 5.18 3.21
CA ARG A 221 -18.61 5.45 1.97
C ARG A 221 -18.00 4.72 0.76
N VAL A 222 -16.68 4.73 0.63
CA VAL A 222 -15.96 4.00 -0.43
C VAL A 222 -16.17 2.48 -0.29
N ALA A 223 -16.11 1.94 0.93
CA ALA A 223 -16.36 0.52 1.18
C ALA A 223 -17.81 0.11 0.87
N ALA A 224 -18.78 0.95 1.22
CA ALA A 224 -20.19 0.74 0.83
C ALA A 224 -20.35 0.75 -0.69
N ARG A 225 -19.72 1.72 -1.37
CA ARG A 225 -19.74 1.82 -2.83
C ARG A 225 -19.09 0.62 -3.51
N ALA A 226 -17.99 0.09 -2.96
CA ALA A 226 -17.35 -1.13 -3.48
C ALA A 226 -18.33 -2.31 -3.49
N ARG A 227 -19.12 -2.49 -2.42
CA ARG A 227 -20.16 -3.53 -2.35
C ARG A 227 -21.26 -3.32 -3.38
N GLU A 228 -21.72 -2.09 -3.59
CA GLU A 228 -22.68 -1.76 -4.65
C GLU A 228 -22.14 -2.08 -6.05
N MET A 229 -20.82 -1.95 -6.25
CA MET A 229 -20.13 -2.31 -7.48
C MET A 229 -19.88 -3.82 -7.61
N GLY A 230 -20.34 -4.64 -6.66
CA GLY A 230 -20.21 -6.10 -6.66
C GLY A 230 -18.91 -6.64 -6.08
N TRP A 231 -18.09 -5.79 -5.45
CA TRP A 231 -16.93 -6.26 -4.70
C TRP A 231 -17.37 -6.94 -3.41
N THR A 232 -16.70 -8.04 -3.06
CA THR A 232 -17.00 -8.82 -1.86
C THR A 232 -15.82 -8.79 -0.90
N ASP A 233 -16.06 -8.47 0.37
CA ASP A 233 -15.07 -8.66 1.42
C ASP A 233 -15.13 -10.11 1.93
N ILE A 234 -14.01 -10.83 1.82
CA ILE A 234 -13.91 -12.23 2.27
C ILE A 234 -12.76 -12.39 3.26
N CYS A 235 -12.88 -13.42 4.10
CA CYS A 235 -11.83 -13.80 5.06
C CYS A 235 -10.95 -14.97 4.57
N ASP A 236 -11.27 -15.56 3.41
CA ASP A 236 -10.43 -16.61 2.84
C ASP A 236 -9.19 -16.00 2.18
N MET A 237 -8.04 -16.27 2.81
CA MET A 237 -6.74 -15.82 2.38
C MET A 237 -6.06 -16.81 1.41
N ASP A 238 -6.79 -17.79 0.85
CA ASP A 238 -6.25 -18.82 -0.04
C ASP A 238 -5.05 -19.55 0.59
N LEU A 239 -5.17 -19.97 1.85
CA LEU A 239 -4.10 -20.69 2.54
C LEU A 239 -3.87 -22.07 1.90
N HIS A 240 -2.67 -22.31 1.38
CA HIS A 240 -2.26 -23.57 0.76
C HIS A 240 -0.76 -23.84 0.90
N LEU A 241 -0.32 -25.07 0.64
CA LEU A 241 1.10 -25.37 0.46
C LEU A 241 1.49 -25.38 -1.01
N VAL A 242 2.73 -25.03 -1.29
CA VAL A 242 3.44 -25.41 -2.52
C VAL A 242 4.54 -26.39 -2.13
N VAL A 243 4.44 -27.62 -2.63
CA VAL A 243 5.36 -28.73 -2.38
C VAL A 243 6.05 -29.10 -3.68
N ASP A 244 7.36 -28.89 -3.77
CA ASP A 244 8.15 -29.11 -4.99
C ASP A 244 7.50 -28.49 -6.24
N GLY A 245 7.00 -27.26 -6.10
CA GLY A 245 6.32 -26.51 -7.16
C GLY A 245 4.86 -26.90 -7.43
N ARG A 246 4.27 -27.81 -6.64
CA ARG A 246 2.86 -28.23 -6.80
C ARG A 246 2.00 -27.74 -5.65
N ARG A 247 0.84 -27.17 -5.99
CA ARG A 247 -0.16 -26.76 -5.00
C ARG A 247 -0.73 -27.98 -4.27
N VAL A 248 -0.80 -27.89 -2.95
CA VAL A 248 -1.45 -28.85 -2.06
C VAL A 248 -2.43 -28.09 -1.18
N ASP A 249 -3.71 -28.31 -1.43
CA ASP A 249 -4.78 -27.78 -0.59
C ASP A 249 -4.95 -28.63 0.67
N GLY A 250 -5.15 -27.95 1.79
CA GLY A 250 -5.32 -28.58 3.10
C GLY A 250 -6.78 -28.65 3.53
N ASP A 251 -7.05 -29.54 4.47
CA ASP A 251 -8.29 -29.55 5.25
C ASP A 251 -8.24 -28.38 6.24
N LYS A 252 -9.24 -27.50 6.20
CA LYS A 252 -9.25 -26.22 6.92
C LYS A 252 -10.55 -26.08 7.69
N ASP A 253 -10.45 -25.95 9.01
CA ASP A 253 -11.59 -25.75 9.91
C ASP A 253 -11.28 -24.61 10.88
N HIS A 254 -11.93 -23.46 10.68
CA HIS A 254 -11.86 -22.23 11.48
C HIS A 254 -10.45 -21.81 11.97
N ASN A 255 -9.94 -22.44 13.03
CA ASN A 255 -8.66 -22.15 13.68
C ASN A 255 -7.58 -23.21 13.38
N LEU A 256 -7.82 -24.12 12.45
CA LEU A 256 -6.96 -25.26 12.19
C LEU A 256 -6.82 -25.51 10.70
N ALA A 257 -5.58 -25.67 10.24
CA ALA A 257 -5.27 -26.13 8.89
C ALA A 257 -4.38 -27.38 8.94
N ARG A 258 -4.72 -28.38 8.12
CA ARG A 258 -3.98 -29.63 7.99
C ARG A 258 -3.59 -29.87 6.55
N PHE A 259 -2.30 -30.10 6.33
CA PHE A 259 -1.75 -30.42 5.02
C PHE A 259 -1.01 -31.75 5.08
N ILE A 260 -1.06 -32.51 3.99
CA ILE A 260 -0.34 -33.78 3.87
C ILE A 260 0.59 -33.69 2.67
N PHE A 261 1.86 -33.97 2.89
CA PHE A 261 2.86 -33.98 1.81
C PHE A 261 3.87 -35.13 1.96
N PRO A 262 4.55 -35.57 0.88
CA PRO A 262 5.52 -36.64 0.95
C PRO A 262 6.73 -36.26 1.82
N ALA A 263 7.21 -37.18 2.65
CA ALA A 263 8.41 -36.92 3.46
C ALA A 263 9.68 -36.72 2.61
N SER A 264 9.64 -37.11 1.34
CA SER A 264 10.69 -36.87 0.35
C SER A 264 10.70 -35.46 -0.25
N ALA A 265 9.75 -34.59 0.14
CA ALA A 265 9.67 -33.22 -0.35
C ALA A 265 10.96 -32.45 -0.06
N ARG A 266 11.42 -31.67 -1.05
CA ARG A 266 12.65 -30.87 -0.95
C ARG A 266 12.35 -29.41 -0.68
N GLU A 267 11.26 -28.91 -1.24
CA GLU A 267 10.79 -27.56 -1.02
C GLU A 267 9.33 -27.60 -0.57
N VAL A 268 9.05 -26.98 0.57
CA VAL A 268 7.69 -26.79 1.07
C VAL A 268 7.54 -25.33 1.47
N ARG A 269 6.52 -24.65 0.93
CA ARG A 269 6.18 -23.27 1.26
C ARG A 269 4.72 -23.19 1.65
N LEU A 270 4.42 -22.44 2.71
CA LEU A 270 3.06 -22.06 3.07
C LEU A 270 2.74 -20.71 2.44
N LEU A 271 1.76 -20.70 1.53
CA LEU A 271 1.32 -19.51 0.83
C LEU A 271 -0.06 -19.06 1.31
N SER A 272 -0.24 -17.75 1.38
CA SER A 272 -1.52 -17.09 1.55
C SER A 272 -1.49 -15.72 0.87
N HIS A 273 -2.66 -15.20 0.53
CA HIS A 273 -2.81 -13.77 0.33
C HIS A 273 -2.42 -12.99 1.59
N CYS A 274 -2.07 -11.72 1.40
CA CYS A 274 -1.85 -10.77 2.48
C CYS A 274 -2.95 -9.72 2.50
N PHE A 275 -3.13 -9.11 3.66
CA PHE A 275 -3.87 -7.88 3.87
C PHE A 275 -3.03 -6.90 4.69
N THR A 276 -3.44 -5.64 4.71
CA THR A 276 -2.80 -4.62 5.54
C THR A 276 -3.85 -4.08 6.50
N PRO A 277 -3.70 -4.23 7.82
CA PRO A 277 -4.70 -3.78 8.79
C PRO A 277 -5.07 -2.30 8.63
N ALA A 278 -4.08 -1.45 8.35
CA ALA A 278 -4.29 -0.02 8.07
C ALA A 278 -5.22 0.26 6.86
N HIS A 279 -5.47 -0.71 5.98
CA HIS A 279 -6.45 -0.58 4.89
C HIS A 279 -7.89 -0.87 5.33
N MET A 280 -8.07 -1.50 6.48
CA MET A 280 -9.39 -1.86 7.03
C MET A 280 -9.80 -0.87 8.11
N VAL A 281 -8.87 -0.51 9.00
CA VAL A 281 -9.08 0.41 10.11
C VAL A 281 -7.88 1.36 10.22
N MET A 282 -8.05 2.54 10.80
CA MET A 282 -6.94 3.47 11.02
C MET A 282 -6.19 3.14 12.31
N ASP A 283 -5.57 1.96 12.36
CA ASP A 283 -4.72 1.52 13.48
C ASP A 283 -3.22 1.84 13.29
N GLY A 284 -2.81 2.12 12.05
CA GLY A 284 -1.44 2.45 11.67
C GLY A 284 -0.60 1.24 11.25
N ASP A 285 -1.09 0.00 11.40
CA ASP A 285 -0.33 -1.19 11.05
C ASP A 285 -0.28 -1.37 9.52
N ALA A 286 0.82 -0.91 8.93
CA ALA A 286 1.09 -0.93 7.50
C ALA A 286 1.72 -2.25 7.01
N ARG A 287 1.86 -3.27 7.87
CA ARG A 287 2.47 -4.55 7.49
C ARG A 287 1.56 -5.30 6.50
N ALA A 288 2.17 -5.99 5.55
CA ALA A 288 1.50 -7.01 4.76
C ALA A 288 1.44 -8.31 5.58
N LEU A 289 0.29 -8.60 6.19
CA LEU A 289 0.04 -9.75 7.05
C LEU A 289 -0.67 -10.85 6.26
N GLY A 290 -0.10 -12.06 6.28
CA GLY A 290 -0.72 -13.26 5.74
C GLY A 290 -1.65 -13.92 6.76
N VAL A 291 -1.26 -15.11 7.25
CA VAL A 291 -1.99 -15.81 8.32
C VAL A 291 -1.29 -15.65 9.66
N CYS A 292 -2.07 -15.69 10.74
CA CYS A 292 -1.55 -15.61 12.09
C CYS A 292 -1.43 -17.01 12.70
N LEU A 293 -0.19 -17.46 12.89
CA LEU A 293 0.16 -18.75 13.46
C LEU A 293 0.24 -18.65 14.98
N THR A 294 -0.44 -19.55 15.68
CA THR A 294 -0.37 -19.71 17.15
C THR A 294 0.26 -21.04 17.56
N GLY A 295 0.34 -21.99 16.64
CA GLY A 295 0.98 -23.28 16.83
C GLY A 295 1.30 -23.96 15.52
N MET A 296 2.33 -24.81 15.53
CA MET A 296 2.72 -25.63 14.39
C MET A 296 3.21 -26.99 14.87
N THR A 297 2.70 -28.05 14.26
CA THR A 297 3.06 -29.44 14.62
C THR A 297 3.15 -30.28 13.36
N LEU A 298 4.21 -31.08 13.26
CA LEU A 298 4.39 -32.08 12.23
C LEU A 298 4.16 -33.46 12.84
N SER A 299 3.40 -34.32 12.18
CA SER A 299 3.24 -35.72 12.57
C SER A 299 3.20 -36.67 11.37
N ASP A 300 3.47 -37.95 11.58
CA ASP A 300 3.30 -39.00 10.56
C ASP A 300 1.97 -39.75 10.73
N GLY A 301 1.13 -39.30 11.67
CA GLY A 301 -0.11 -39.96 12.07
C GLY A 301 0.09 -41.24 12.90
N PHE A 302 1.34 -41.60 13.23
CA PHE A 302 1.65 -42.83 13.96
C PHE A 302 2.58 -42.57 15.16
N HIS A 303 3.89 -42.44 14.92
CA HIS A 303 4.93 -42.52 15.96
C HIS A 303 5.73 -41.23 16.11
N ALA A 304 5.80 -40.40 15.07
CA ALA A 304 6.56 -39.17 15.07
C ALA A 304 5.61 -37.98 15.22
N GLU A 305 5.81 -37.20 16.27
CA GLU A 305 5.20 -35.87 16.44
C GLU A 305 6.29 -34.88 16.85
N ARG A 306 6.32 -33.72 16.19
CA ARG A 306 7.28 -32.66 16.44
C ARG A 306 6.55 -31.33 16.48
N ALA A 307 6.56 -30.69 17.64
CA ALA A 307 6.14 -29.29 17.76
C ALA A 307 7.26 -28.37 17.23
N VAL A 308 6.89 -27.36 16.45
CA VAL A 308 7.82 -26.35 15.96
C VAL A 308 7.57 -25.06 16.72
N ALA A 309 8.57 -24.59 17.46
CA ALA A 309 8.44 -23.43 18.33
C ALA A 309 8.42 -22.14 17.53
N LEU A 310 7.34 -21.36 17.62
CA LEU A 310 7.25 -20.04 16.97
C LEU A 310 8.31 -19.05 17.46
N THR A 311 8.99 -19.30 18.58
CA THR A 311 10.00 -18.41 19.15
C THR A 311 11.34 -18.44 18.42
N GLU A 312 11.63 -19.50 17.67
CA GLU A 312 12.88 -19.62 16.93
C GLU A 312 12.77 -18.84 15.60
N PRO A 313 13.80 -18.11 15.15
CA PRO A 313 13.85 -17.56 13.81
C PRO A 313 14.05 -18.72 12.84
N LEU A 314 12.97 -19.45 12.60
CA LEU A 314 13.02 -20.67 11.82
C LEU A 314 13.10 -20.37 10.33
N PHE A 315 12.47 -19.28 9.87
CA PHE A 315 12.25 -19.05 8.44
C PHE A 315 12.22 -17.56 8.07
N ASP A 316 12.77 -17.24 6.90
CA ASP A 316 12.42 -16.02 6.17
C ASP A 316 10.92 -16.02 5.84
N GLY A 317 10.28 -14.85 5.76
CA GLY A 317 8.85 -14.76 5.41
C GLY A 317 7.88 -14.63 6.59
N GLN A 318 8.37 -14.29 7.79
CA GLN A 318 7.54 -13.99 8.97
C GLN A 318 7.75 -12.56 9.48
N HIS A 319 6.79 -12.06 10.25
CA HIS A 319 6.93 -10.87 11.08
C HIS A 319 7.48 -11.24 12.46
N ASP A 320 7.86 -10.22 13.22
CA ASP A 320 8.37 -10.39 14.59
C ASP A 320 7.37 -11.15 15.48
N LEU A 321 7.92 -11.83 16.49
CA LEU A 321 7.10 -12.55 17.47
C LEU A 321 6.31 -11.55 18.30
N GLU A 322 5.01 -11.76 18.37
CA GLU A 322 4.11 -10.98 19.22
C GLU A 322 3.64 -11.85 20.40
N GLN A 323 3.39 -11.21 21.54
CA GLN A 323 2.96 -11.91 22.75
C GLN A 323 2.08 -11.04 23.66
N ASP A 324 1.14 -11.69 24.34
CA ASP A 324 0.32 -11.13 25.40
C ASP A 324 0.23 -12.15 26.53
N GLY A 325 0.89 -11.85 27.65
CA GLY A 325 1.11 -12.81 28.74
C GLY A 325 1.80 -14.09 28.27
N ALA A 326 1.12 -15.23 28.43
CA ALA A 326 1.62 -16.54 28.00
C ALA A 326 1.32 -16.87 26.54
N TRP A 327 0.49 -16.06 25.89
CA TRP A 327 0.03 -16.31 24.53
C TRP A 327 1.00 -15.68 23.52
N LYS A 328 1.38 -16.44 22.48
CA LYS A 328 2.40 -16.06 21.50
C LYS A 328 1.89 -16.36 20.09
N TRP A 329 2.16 -15.46 19.15
CA TRP A 329 1.76 -15.64 17.76
C TRP A 329 2.76 -15.00 16.80
N ARG A 330 2.70 -15.42 15.53
CA ARG A 330 3.44 -14.80 14.43
C ARG A 330 2.57 -14.66 13.20
N TRP A 331 2.71 -13.51 12.55
CA TRP A 331 2.15 -13.30 11.23
C TRP A 331 3.11 -13.76 10.14
N THR A 332 2.61 -14.45 9.12
CA THR A 332 3.37 -14.70 7.89
C THR A 332 3.37 -13.45 7.00
N ARG A 333 4.30 -13.38 6.05
CA ARG A 333 4.37 -12.35 4.98
C ARG A 333 3.69 -12.81 3.69
N GLY A 334 2.83 -13.84 3.77
CA GLY A 334 2.13 -14.46 2.63
C GLY A 334 2.91 -15.55 1.92
N ASP A 335 4.21 -15.64 2.16
CA ASP A 335 5.06 -16.72 1.66
C ASP A 335 6.05 -17.13 2.75
N LEU A 336 5.87 -18.34 3.26
CA LEU A 336 6.66 -18.91 4.34
C LEU A 336 7.33 -20.22 3.86
N PRO A 337 8.60 -20.18 3.43
CA PRO A 337 9.38 -21.39 3.17
C PRO A 337 9.64 -22.17 4.47
N PHE A 338 9.65 -23.49 4.39
CA PHE A 338 10.05 -24.37 5.49
C PHE A 338 11.39 -25.06 5.19
N ASP A 339 12.27 -25.10 6.18
CA ASP A 339 13.53 -25.86 6.16
C ASP A 339 13.25 -27.37 6.25
N PRO A 340 13.73 -28.19 5.31
CA PRO A 340 13.59 -29.65 5.36
C PRO A 340 14.05 -30.33 6.65
N ALA A 341 14.94 -29.70 7.43
CA ALA A 341 15.35 -30.18 8.74
C ALA A 341 14.16 -30.40 9.69
N ILE A 342 13.07 -29.63 9.55
CA ILE A 342 11.92 -29.75 10.47
C ILE A 342 11.14 -31.06 10.24
N TRP A 343 11.21 -31.67 9.05
CA TRP A 343 10.62 -32.99 8.78
C TRP A 343 11.66 -34.09 8.53
N ASP A 344 12.92 -33.88 8.93
CA ASP A 344 13.89 -34.97 8.94
C ASP A 344 13.49 -36.08 9.93
N GLY A 345 13.60 -37.33 9.48
CA GLY A 345 13.18 -38.53 10.21
C GLY A 345 11.76 -39.04 9.90
N PHE A 346 10.95 -38.28 9.17
CA PHE A 346 9.65 -38.74 8.67
C PHE A 346 9.86 -39.65 7.45
N ARG A 347 9.10 -40.75 7.31
CA ARG A 347 9.41 -41.80 6.32
C ARG A 347 8.50 -41.84 5.09
N SER A 348 7.20 -41.65 5.26
CA SER A 348 6.23 -41.77 4.16
C SER A 348 5.63 -40.42 3.80
N HIS A 349 5.01 -39.78 4.78
CA HIS A 349 4.35 -38.49 4.65
C HIS A 349 4.55 -37.68 5.93
N VAL A 350 4.26 -36.40 5.80
CA VAL A 350 4.20 -35.43 6.88
C VAL A 350 2.79 -34.85 6.87
N ILE A 351 2.15 -34.87 8.03
CA ILE A 351 0.94 -34.15 8.34
C ILE A 351 1.37 -32.87 9.05
N LEU A 352 1.28 -31.75 8.34
CA LEU A 352 1.51 -30.43 8.92
C LEU A 352 0.18 -29.91 9.47
N ARG A 353 0.14 -29.71 10.78
CA ARG A 353 -0.94 -29.04 11.51
C ARG A 353 -0.51 -27.62 11.85
N LEU A 354 -1.35 -26.65 11.48
CA LEU A 354 -1.20 -25.24 11.86
C LEU A 354 -2.39 -24.84 12.73
N ASP A 355 -2.11 -24.37 13.94
CA ASP A 355 -3.10 -23.67 14.76
C ASP A 355 -3.06 -22.18 14.39
N LEU A 356 -4.23 -21.65 14.05
CA LEU A 356 -4.43 -20.31 13.49
C LEU A 356 -5.34 -19.48 14.39
N LEU A 357 -5.20 -18.16 14.37
CA LEU A 357 -6.26 -17.30 14.88
C LEU A 357 -7.42 -17.22 13.88
N PRO A 358 -8.68 -17.33 14.34
CA PRO A 358 -9.83 -17.21 13.46
C PRO A 358 -9.96 -15.79 12.89
N SER A 359 -10.34 -15.72 11.61
CA SER A 359 -10.99 -14.57 10.96
C SER A 359 -10.33 -13.19 11.11
N GLN A 360 -9.01 -13.08 10.93
CA GLN A 360 -8.34 -11.77 11.04
C GLN A 360 -7.97 -11.15 9.69
N GLY A 361 -7.67 -11.96 8.68
CA GLY A 361 -7.41 -11.45 7.33
C GLY A 361 -8.70 -11.14 6.60
N ARG A 362 -8.81 -9.92 6.04
CA ARG A 362 -9.87 -9.56 5.11
C ARG A 362 -9.27 -9.02 3.84
N ARG A 363 -9.84 -9.41 2.72
CA ARG A 363 -9.48 -8.87 1.40
C ARG A 363 -10.72 -8.62 0.57
N TRP A 364 -10.60 -7.67 -0.33
CA TRP A 364 -11.61 -7.42 -1.35
C TRP A 364 -11.38 -8.33 -2.55
N VAL A 365 -12.44 -8.96 -3.02
CA VAL A 365 -12.47 -9.69 -4.29
C VAL A 365 -13.33 -8.90 -5.28
N PRO A 366 -12.83 -8.61 -6.49
CA PRO A 366 -13.63 -7.94 -7.51
C PRO A 366 -14.81 -8.83 -7.93
N PRO A 367 -15.91 -8.23 -8.43
CA PRO A 367 -16.99 -9.01 -9.02
C PRO A 367 -16.42 -9.91 -10.12
N MET A 368 -16.85 -11.18 -10.18
CA MET A 368 -16.52 -12.05 -11.32
C MET A 368 -17.02 -11.37 -12.59
N MET A 369 -16.10 -10.93 -13.45
CA MET A 369 -16.48 -10.61 -14.82
C MET A 369 -17.00 -11.90 -15.44
N VAL A 370 -18.30 -11.94 -15.74
CA VAL A 370 -18.89 -12.99 -16.58
C VAL A 370 -18.17 -12.93 -17.93
N GLY A 371 -17.11 -13.73 -18.10
CA GLY A 371 -16.38 -13.86 -19.36
C GLY A 371 -14.84 -13.83 -19.33
N ALA A 372 -14.15 -13.67 -18.19
CA ALA A 372 -12.68 -13.69 -18.16
C ALA A 372 -12.12 -14.76 -17.22
N MET A 373 -11.73 -15.90 -17.80
CA MET A 373 -10.80 -16.83 -17.17
C MET A 373 -9.45 -16.10 -16.97
N PRO A 374 -8.73 -16.32 -15.85
CA PRO A 374 -7.46 -15.64 -15.63
C PRO A 374 -6.37 -16.31 -16.47
N GLU A 375 -6.10 -15.77 -17.66
CA GLU A 375 -4.80 -15.96 -18.30
C GLU A 375 -3.81 -14.97 -17.68
N GLY A 376 -2.77 -15.50 -17.05
CA GLY A 376 -1.65 -14.71 -16.56
C GLY A 376 -1.07 -13.86 -17.69
N ARG A 377 -1.22 -12.54 -17.58
CA ARG A 377 -0.51 -11.59 -18.42
C ARG A 377 0.05 -10.46 -17.58
N VAL A 378 1.37 -10.46 -17.50
CA VAL A 378 2.19 -9.28 -17.21
C VAL A 378 1.75 -8.18 -18.15
N VAL A 379 1.22 -7.08 -17.61
CA VAL A 379 0.97 -5.87 -18.37
C VAL A 379 2.33 -5.22 -18.61
N ALA A 380 2.96 -5.58 -19.73
CA ALA A 380 4.06 -4.80 -20.28
C ALA A 380 3.48 -3.50 -20.83
N LEU A 381 3.78 -2.37 -20.19
CA LEU A 381 3.60 -1.05 -20.78
C LEU A 381 4.67 -0.91 -21.89
N SER A 382 4.22 -0.88 -23.15
CA SER A 382 5.08 -0.89 -24.33
C SER A 382 5.64 0.50 -24.66
N ARG A 383 6.97 0.53 -24.84
CA ARG A 383 7.88 1.42 -25.60
C ARG A 383 7.37 2.74 -26.18
#